data_AF-A0ABD0QFA6-F1
#
_entry.id   AF-A0ABD0QFA6-F1
#
_cell.length_a   1.000
_cell.length_b   1.000
_cell.length_c   1.000
_cell.angle_alpha   90.00
_cell.angle_beta   90.00
_cell.angle_gamma   90.00
#
_symmetry.space_group_name_H-M   'P 1'
#
loop_
_entity.id
_entity.type
_entity.pdbx_description
1 polymer ?
#
loop_
_entity_poly.entity_id
_entity_poly.type
_entity_poly.pdbx_seq_one_letter_code
_entity_poly.pdbx_strand_id
1 'polypeptide(L)'
;PHFISAYDVGLFTFFFLRENAVEHDCGKTVYSRVARVCKNDIGGRFLLEDTWTTFTKARLNCSRSGEIPFYYNELQSTFYLPEQDLIYGIFTTNV
;
A
#
# COMPACT_ATOMS: atom_id res chain seq x y z
N PRO A 1 -8.65 -1.97 -7.31
CA PRO A 1 -7.78 -1.14 -6.44
C PRO A 1 -7.76 0.28 -6.99
N HIS A 2 -7.67 1.29 -6.13
CA HIS A 2 -7.44 2.67 -6.53
C HIS A 2 -5.98 3.02 -6.20
N PHE A 3 -5.18 3.36 -7.20
CA PHE A 3 -3.78 3.75 -7.02
C PHE A 3 -3.68 5.24 -6.68
N ILE A 4 -2.82 5.57 -5.73
CA ILE A 4 -2.62 6.95 -5.25
C ILE A 4 -1.28 7.48 -5.76
N SER A 5 -0.21 6.72 -5.58
CA SER A 5 1.14 7.14 -5.96
C SER A 5 2.08 5.96 -6.13
N ALA A 6 3.23 6.21 -6.74
CA ALA A 6 4.36 5.29 -6.76
C ALA A 6 5.67 6.04 -6.52
N TYR A 7 6.60 5.42 -5.80
CA TYR A 7 7.92 5.98 -5.53
C TYR A 7 9.01 4.94 -5.73
N ASP A 8 10.12 5.39 -6.29
CA ASP A 8 11.32 4.60 -6.47
C ASP A 8 12.28 4.87 -5.32
N VAL A 9 12.49 3.86 -4.46
CA VAL A 9 13.33 3.98 -3.26
C VAL A 9 14.32 2.82 -3.21
N GLY A 10 15.59 3.13 -3.39
CA GLY A 10 16.66 2.14 -3.50
C GLY A 10 16.40 1.14 -4.63
N LEU A 11 16.43 -0.15 -4.28
CA LEU A 11 16.25 -1.28 -5.22
C LEU A 11 14.78 -1.63 -5.49
N PHE A 12 13.83 -0.85 -4.97
CA PHE A 12 12.42 -1.17 -5.00
C PHE A 12 11.59 -0.04 -5.61
N THR A 13 10.45 -0.43 -6.17
CA THR A 13 9.35 0.48 -6.48
C THR A 13 8.20 0.21 -5.51
N PHE A 14 7.77 1.24 -4.80
CA PHE A 14 6.66 1.20 -3.86
C PHE A 14 5.40 1.77 -4.51
N PHE A 15 4.28 1.08 -4.34
CA PHE A 15 2.97 1.50 -4.84
C PHE A 15 2.04 1.73 -3.65
N PHE A 16 1.39 2.89 -3.61
CA PHE A 16 0.40 3.22 -2.59
C PHE A 16 -0.98 3.14 -3.21
N LEU A 17 -1.86 2.35 -2.60
CA LEU A 17 -3.19 2.06 -3.12
C LEU A 17 -4.20 1.87 -1.98
N ARG A 18 -5.48 1.95 -2.33
CA ARG A 18 -6.59 1.48 -1.48
C ARG A 18 -7.41 0.43 -2.23
N GLU A 19 -7.82 -0.60 -1.54
CA GLU A 19 -8.58 -1.72 -2.12
C GLU A 19 -9.52 -2.36 -1.10
N ASN A 20 -10.42 -3.21 -1.59
CA ASN A 20 -11.28 -4.01 -0.71
C ASN A 20 -10.42 -4.97 0.12
N ALA A 21 -10.66 -4.98 1.42
CA ALA A 21 -9.99 -5.84 2.40
C ALA A 21 -10.59 -7.24 2.36
N VAL A 22 -9.93 -8.16 1.63
CA VAL A 22 -10.34 -9.56 1.55
C VAL A 22 -10.07 -10.32 2.85
N GLU A 23 -9.19 -9.81 3.70
CA GLU A 23 -8.89 -10.35 5.03
C GLU A 23 -9.93 -9.97 6.09
N HIS A 24 -10.92 -9.15 5.73
CA HIS A 24 -11.96 -8.71 6.64
C HIS A 24 -13.31 -9.27 6.21
N ASP A 25 -13.78 -10.29 6.92
CA ASP A 25 -15.01 -11.03 6.58
C ASP A 25 -16.30 -10.23 6.82
N CYS A 26 -16.22 -9.10 7.53
CA CYS A 26 -17.38 -8.25 7.85
C CYS A 26 -17.58 -7.15 6.79
N GLY A 27 -18.17 -7.52 5.66
CA GLY A 27 -18.67 -6.57 4.65
C GLY A 27 -17.61 -5.92 3.76
N LYS A 28 -18.03 -4.94 2.94
CA LYS A 28 -17.15 -4.21 2.02
C LYS A 28 -16.34 -3.17 2.77
N THR A 29 -15.26 -3.59 3.43
CA THR A 29 -14.29 -2.68 4.05
C THR A 29 -13.16 -2.37 3.07
N VAL A 30 -12.79 -1.09 2.96
CA VAL A 30 -11.61 -0.65 2.20
C VAL A 30 -10.43 -0.54 3.16
N TYR A 31 -9.25 -1.00 2.75
CA TYR A 31 -7.98 -0.72 3.42
C TYR A 31 -6.96 -0.10 2.47
N SER A 32 -6.16 0.80 3.04
CA SER A 32 -4.99 1.36 2.38
C SER A 32 -3.79 0.43 2.54
N ARG A 33 -3.00 0.32 1.47
CA ARG A 33 -1.83 -0.54 1.41
C ARG A 33 -0.66 0.14 0.74
N VAL A 34 0.52 -0.27 1.18
CA VAL A 34 1.76 -0.11 0.43
C VAL A 34 2.13 -1.47 -0.15
N ALA A 35 2.38 -1.51 -1.44
CA ALA A 35 2.94 -2.65 -2.14
C ALA A 35 4.35 -2.33 -2.61
N ARG A 36 5.14 -3.37 -2.86
CA ARG A 36 6.54 -3.26 -3.26
C ARG A 36 6.89 -4.33 -4.28
N VAL A 37 7.73 -3.97 -5.24
CA VAL A 37 8.37 -4.88 -6.21
C VAL A 37 9.86 -4.55 -6.29
N CYS A 38 10.72 -5.55 -6.49
CA CYS A 38 12.14 -5.34 -6.80
C CYS A 38 12.30 -4.81 -8.24
N LYS A 39 13.12 -3.78 -8.45
CA LYS A 39 13.32 -3.20 -9.80
C LYS A 39 13.97 -4.17 -10.80
N ASN A 40 14.68 -5.18 -10.30
CA ASN A 40 15.32 -6.23 -11.09
C ASN A 40 14.50 -7.53 -11.14
N ASP A 41 13.21 -7.48 -10.79
CA ASP A 41 12.31 -8.62 -10.96
C ASP A 41 12.10 -8.89 -12.46
N ILE A 42 12.62 -10.02 -12.93
CA ILE A 42 12.53 -10.46 -14.33
C ILE A 42 11.36 -11.41 -14.58
N GLY A 43 10.48 -11.59 -13.59
CA GLY A 43 9.40 -12.56 -13.65
C GLY A 43 9.82 -13.98 -13.26
N GLY A 44 8.85 -14.89 -13.29
CA GLY A 44 9.05 -16.30 -13.01
C GLY A 44 9.50 -17.08 -14.24
N ARG A 45 9.60 -18.41 -14.11
CA ARG A 45 9.91 -19.30 -15.24
C ARG A 45 8.62 -19.82 -15.88
N PHE A 46 8.67 -20.12 -17.18
CA PHE A 46 7.58 -20.75 -17.92
C PHE A 46 6.29 -19.93 -17.87
N LEU A 47 5.26 -20.41 -17.14
CA LEU A 47 3.93 -19.78 -17.08
C LEU A 47 3.91 -18.45 -16.32
N LEU A 48 5.00 -18.07 -15.65
CA LEU A 48 5.09 -16.87 -14.82
C LEU A 48 6.03 -15.80 -15.39
N GLU A 49 6.46 -15.92 -16.65
CA GLU A 49 7.41 -14.98 -17.29
C GLU A 49 6.90 -13.53 -17.23
N ASP A 50 5.60 -13.30 -17.41
CA ASP A 50 4.98 -11.96 -17.31
C ASP A 50 4.37 -11.66 -15.92
N THR A 51 4.84 -12.35 -14.87
CA THR A 51 4.30 -12.22 -13.50
C THR A 51 5.37 -11.82 -12.50
N TRP A 52 5.10 -10.76 -11.74
CA TRP A 52 5.95 -10.33 -10.63
C TRP A 52 6.20 -11.47 -9.63
N THR A 53 7.47 -11.72 -9.28
CA THR A 53 7.88 -12.74 -8.30
C THR A 53 8.20 -12.15 -6.93
N THR A 54 8.38 -10.84 -6.86
CA THR A 54 8.79 -10.09 -5.65
C THR A 54 7.70 -9.17 -5.12
N PHE A 55 6.50 -9.23 -5.70
CA PHE A 55 5.36 -8.44 -5.27
C PHE A 55 4.94 -8.83 -3.85
N THR A 56 4.98 -7.85 -2.96
CA THR A 56 4.45 -7.98 -1.58
C THR A 56 3.64 -6.74 -1.24
N LYS A 57 2.63 -6.86 -0.38
CA LYS A 57 1.81 -5.73 0.08
C LYS A 57 1.49 -5.84 1.57
N ALA A 58 1.37 -4.69 2.23
CA ALA A 58 1.05 -4.59 3.65
C ALA A 58 -0.03 -3.52 3.88
N ARG A 59 -0.85 -3.70 4.93
CA ARG A 59 -1.83 -2.70 5.36
C ARG A 59 -1.12 -1.51 6.00
N LEU A 60 -1.53 -0.29 5.62
CA LEU A 60 -1.11 0.94 6.29
C LEU A 60 -1.99 1.18 7.51
N ASN A 61 -1.37 1.47 8.65
CA ASN A 61 -2.08 1.79 9.88
C ASN A 61 -2.04 3.31 10.12
N CYS A 62 -3.14 3.99 9.80
CA CYS A 62 -3.40 5.35 10.22
C CYS A 62 -4.55 5.32 11.24
N SER A 63 -4.23 5.46 12.52
CA SER A 63 -5.22 5.37 13.59
C SER A 63 -4.98 6.37 14.71
N ARG A 64 -6.06 6.84 15.33
CA ARG A 64 -5.99 7.51 16.62
C ARG A 64 -6.04 6.46 17.73
N SER A 65 -5.03 6.46 18.60
CA SER A 65 -4.93 5.56 19.76
C SER A 65 -6.08 5.78 20.76
N GLY A 66 -6.51 4.70 21.43
CA GLY A 66 -7.57 4.66 22.44
C GLY A 66 -7.84 3.21 22.87
N GLU A 67 -8.74 2.98 23.84
CA GLU A 67 -9.18 1.62 24.21
C GLU A 67 -9.73 0.85 23.01
N ILE A 68 -10.45 1.57 22.14
CA ILE A 68 -10.86 1.11 20.81
C ILE A 68 -10.23 2.08 19.79
N PRO A 69 -9.23 1.65 19.01
CA PRO A 69 -8.60 2.51 18.01
C PRO A 69 -9.57 2.96 16.92
N PHE A 70 -9.48 4.22 16.53
CA PHE A 70 -10.25 4.78 15.40
C PHE A 70 -9.37 4.84 14.15
N TYR A 71 -9.78 4.17 13.07
CA TYR A 71 -8.97 4.02 11.86
C TYR A 71 -9.43 4.94 10.72
N TYR A 72 -8.46 5.57 10.06
CA TYR A 72 -8.64 6.28 8.78
C TYR A 72 -8.15 5.37 7.67
N ASN A 73 -9.06 4.65 7.03
CA ASN A 73 -8.70 3.56 6.14
C ASN A 73 -8.48 3.98 4.68
N GLU A 74 -8.88 5.19 4.27
CA GLU A 74 -8.81 5.63 2.87
C GLU A 74 -7.69 6.65 2.63
N LEU A 75 -6.56 6.18 2.10
CA LEU A 75 -5.46 7.02 1.66
C LEU A 75 -5.88 7.84 0.43
N GLN A 76 -5.70 9.15 0.47
CA GLN A 76 -6.05 10.08 -0.61
C GLN A 76 -4.83 10.57 -1.38
N SER A 77 -3.73 10.85 -0.69
CA SER A 77 -2.50 11.37 -1.29
C SER A 77 -1.30 10.98 -0.44
N THR A 78 -0.11 11.00 -1.04
CA THR A 78 1.16 10.79 -0.35
C THR A 78 2.19 11.82 -0.80
N PHE A 79 3.24 12.00 0.00
CA PHE A 79 4.40 12.82 -0.33
C PHE A 79 5.66 12.15 0.20
N TYR A 80 6.63 11.87 -0.68
CA TYR A 80 7.92 11.31 -0.30
C TYR A 80 8.89 12.45 0.04
N LEU A 81 9.52 12.38 1.21
CA LEU A 81 10.58 13.26 1.68
C LEU A 81 11.89 12.46 1.74
N PRO A 82 12.71 12.48 0.67
CA PRO A 82 13.91 11.64 0.57
C PRO A 82 14.96 11.91 1.65
N GLU A 83 15.07 13.15 2.12
CA GLU A 83 16.07 13.58 3.08
C GLU A 83 15.91 12.92 4.45
N GLN A 84 14.70 12.43 4.76
CA GLN A 84 14.36 11.76 6.02
C GLN A 84 13.97 10.29 5.82
N ASP A 85 13.96 9.80 4.57
CA ASP A 85 13.41 8.51 4.18
C ASP A 85 11.98 8.29 4.70
N LEU A 86 11.14 9.35 4.62
CA LEU A 86 9.77 9.35 5.13
C LEU A 86 8.76 9.56 4.00
N ILE A 87 7.63 8.86 4.09
CA ILE A 87 6.47 9.08 3.23
C ILE A 87 5.31 9.55 4.11
N TYR A 88 4.85 10.78 3.85
CA TYR A 88 3.65 11.34 4.46
C TYR A 88 2.42 10.88 3.68
N GLY A 89 1.32 10.62 4.36
CA GLY A 89 0.06 10.20 3.75
C GLY A 89 -1.14 10.93 4.36
N ILE A 90 -2.08 11.35 3.51
CA ILE A 90 -3.35 11.94 3.92
C ILE A 90 -4.42 10.86 3.85
N PHE A 91 -5.10 10.61 4.97
CA PHE A 91 -6.13 9.57 5.08
C PHE A 91 -7.49 10.18 5.45
N THR A 92 -8.56 9.56 4.97
CA THR A 92 -9.95 9.90 5.31
C THR A 92 -10.67 8.67 5.87
N THR A 93 -11.83 8.91 6.46
CA THR A 93 -12.81 7.87 6.81
C THR A 93 -13.61 7.44 5.58
N ASN A 94 -14.33 6.32 5.66
CA ASN A 94 -15.25 5.83 4.61
C ASN A 94 -16.58 6.63 4.57
N VAL A 95 -16.54 7.95 4.78
CA VAL A 95 -17.74 8.81 4.79
C VAL A 95 -17.91 9.45 3.43
#